data_AF-A0A0Q7XSG1-F1
#
_entry.id   AF-A0A0Q7XSG1-F1
#
_cell.length_a   1.000
_cell.length_b   1.000
_cell.length_c   1.000
_cell.angle_alpha   90.00
_cell.angle_beta   90.00
_cell.angle_gamma   90.00
#
_symmetry.space_group_name_H-M   'P 1'
#
loop_
_entity.id
_entity.type
_entity.pdbx_description
1 polymer ?
#
loop_
_entity_poly.entity_id
_entity_poly.type
_entity_poly.pdbx_seq_one_letter_code
_entity_poly.pdbx_strand_id
1 'polypeptide(L)'
;MTTIYQSIKWSSDISAAPKGETVVNKRTMLVKGKPVDQEIPTFVPTFILALTKCGKVVRTYWIPGNGRPLEARWSGLNHGEQPLAWAHWPDATELDATLAAANAADAILAHAEEDA
;
A
#
# COMPACT_ATOMS: atom_id res chain seq x y z
N MET A 1 9.13 30.35 -3.53
CA MET A 1 9.26 28.93 -3.15
C MET A 1 7.94 28.27 -3.48
N THR A 2 7.89 27.52 -4.57
CA THR A 2 6.65 26.87 -5.04
C THR A 2 6.51 25.55 -4.31
N THR A 3 5.59 25.45 -3.36
CA THR A 3 5.24 24.18 -2.72
C THR A 3 4.70 23.25 -3.79
N ILE A 4 5.46 22.21 -4.13
CA ILE A 4 5.04 21.22 -5.13
C ILE A 4 4.07 20.27 -4.41
N TYR A 5 2.78 20.47 -4.64
CA TYR A 5 1.75 19.53 -4.22
C TYR A 5 1.91 18.24 -5.02
N GLN A 6 2.40 17.16 -4.41
CA GLN A 6 2.28 15.85 -5.04
C GLN A 6 0.90 15.28 -4.75
N SER A 7 -0.03 15.48 -5.67
CA SER A 7 -1.30 14.74 -5.68
C SER A 7 -1.03 13.25 -5.84
N ILE A 8 -1.66 12.41 -5.02
CA ILE A 8 -1.60 10.94 -5.15
C ILE A 8 -1.90 10.56 -6.60
N LYS A 9 -0.92 9.93 -7.27
CA LYS A 9 -1.04 9.54 -8.67
C LYS A 9 -1.71 8.18 -8.79
N TRP A 10 -2.93 8.17 -9.32
CA TRP A 10 -3.70 6.96 -9.58
C TRP A 10 -3.37 6.37 -10.95
N SER A 11 -3.36 5.03 -11.01
CA SER A 11 -3.21 4.24 -12.23
C SER A 11 -4.33 3.22 -12.34
N SER A 12 -4.94 3.10 -13.52
CA SER A 12 -5.91 2.03 -13.85
C SER A 12 -5.24 0.75 -14.34
N ASP A 13 -3.93 0.77 -14.61
CA ASP A 13 -3.18 -0.42 -14.99
C ASP A 13 -2.80 -1.22 -13.75
N ILE A 14 -3.68 -2.15 -13.35
CA ILE A 14 -3.48 -3.01 -12.18
C ILE A 14 -2.31 -3.99 -12.38
N SER A 15 -1.95 -4.29 -13.63
CA SER A 15 -0.84 -5.21 -13.91
C SER A 15 0.51 -4.61 -13.51
N ALA A 16 0.62 -3.28 -13.56
CA ALA A 16 1.78 -2.51 -13.14
C ALA A 16 1.85 -2.24 -11.63
N ALA A 17 0.82 -2.61 -10.86
CA ALA A 17 0.83 -2.41 -9.41
C ALA A 17 1.96 -3.23 -8.75
N PRO A 18 2.73 -2.65 -7.82
CA PRO A 18 3.81 -3.36 -7.14
C PRO A 18 3.23 -4.48 -6.27
N LYS A 19 3.79 -5.68 -6.42
CA LYS A 19 3.32 -6.88 -5.74
C LYS A 19 4.17 -7.25 -4.53
N GLY A 20 5.33 -6.62 -4.34
CA GLY A 20 6.33 -7.09 -3.37
C GLY A 20 7.34 -8.03 -4.00
N GLU A 21 8.23 -8.54 -3.17
CA GLU A 21 9.38 -9.34 -3.59
C GLU A 21 9.64 -10.50 -2.62
N THR A 22 10.24 -11.57 -3.13
CA THR A 22 10.69 -12.68 -2.30
C THR A 22 12.16 -12.46 -1.95
N VAL A 23 12.45 -12.28 -0.66
CA VAL A 23 13.80 -12.13 -0.14
C VAL A 23 14.26 -13.41 0.55
N VAL A 24 15.53 -13.76 0.40
CA VAL A 24 16.14 -14.91 1.07
C VAL A 24 16.65 -14.47 2.44
N ASN A 25 15.99 -14.93 3.51
CA ASN A 25 16.41 -14.64 4.87
C ASN A 25 17.22 -15.79 5.45
N LYS A 26 18.37 -15.49 6.05
CA LYS A 26 19.15 -16.44 6.84
C LYS A 26 18.63 -16.47 8.26
N ARG A 27 18.21 -17.64 8.74
CA ARG A 27 17.81 -17.86 10.14
C ARG A 27 18.51 -19.09 10.69
N THR A 28 19.11 -18.95 11.85
CA THR A 28 19.57 -20.10 12.64
C THR A 28 18.37 -20.70 13.37
N MET A 29 18.04 -21.95 13.06
CA MET A 29 16.98 -22.70 13.73
C MET A 29 17.55 -23.91 14.45
N LEU A 30 16.97 -24.26 15.60
CA LEU A 30 17.29 -25.50 16.28
C LEU A 30 16.54 -26.64 15.59
N VAL A 31 17.25 -27.42 14.77
CA VAL A 31 16.72 -28.66 14.18
C VAL A 31 17.25 -29.82 14.99
N LYS A 32 16.36 -30.54 15.68
CA LYS A 32 16.73 -31.65 16.59
C LYS A 32 17.78 -31.24 17.64
N GLY A 33 17.65 -30.03 18.19
CA GLY A 33 18.54 -29.51 19.24
C GLY A 33 19.90 -28.99 18.77
N LYS A 34 20.19 -28.99 17.46
CA LYS A 34 21.41 -28.41 16.89
C LYS A 34 21.11 -27.13 16.13
N PRO A 35 21.90 -26.06 16.28
CA PRO A 35 21.75 -24.86 15.47
C PRO A 35 22.11 -25.18 14.02
N VAL A 36 21.16 -24.94 13.12
CA VAL A 36 21.32 -25.09 11.68
C VAL A 36 20.91 -23.78 11.04
N ASP A 37 21.83 -23.19 10.27
CA ASP A 37 21.51 -22.04 9.43
C ASP A 37 20.67 -22.50 8.24
N GLN A 38 19.50 -21.89 8.08
CA GLN A 38 18.62 -22.12 6.95
C GLN A 38 18.37 -20.82 6.20
N GLU A 39 18.36 -20.95 4.88
CA GLU A 39 17.88 -19.92 3.96
C GLU A 39 16.39 -20.15 3.72
N ILE A 40 15.57 -19.19 4.18
CA ILE A 40 14.12 -19.28 4.09
C ILE A 40 13.63 -18.17 3.15
N PRO A 41 13.01 -18.53 2.00
CA PRO A 41 12.38 -17.54 1.14
C PRO A 41 11.21 -16.92 1.90
N THR A 42 11.28 -15.60 2.10
CA THR A 42 10.24 -14.81 2.77
C THR A 42 9.69 -13.81 1.78
N PHE A 43 8.37 -13.79 1.62
CA PHE A 43 7.72 -12.79 0.79
C PHE A 43 7.53 -11.49 1.59
N VAL A 44 8.03 -10.38 1.04
CA VAL A 44 7.90 -9.03 1.59
C VAL A 44 6.85 -8.29 0.74
N PRO A 45 5.65 -8.04 1.28
CA PRO A 45 4.59 -7.39 0.52
C PRO A 45 4.86 -5.90 0.34
N THR A 46 4.59 -5.37 -0.85
CA THR A 46 4.45 -3.93 -1.08
C THR A 46 2.99 -3.52 -0.93
N PHE A 47 2.73 -2.52 -0.09
CA PHE A 47 1.39 -1.99 0.10
C PHE A 47 1.06 -0.93 -0.95
N ILE A 48 -0.21 -0.89 -1.34
CA ILE A 48 -0.79 0.10 -2.24
C ILE A 48 -2.10 0.63 -1.66
N LEU A 49 -2.52 1.79 -2.17
CA LEU A 49 -3.92 2.22 -2.11
C LEU A 49 -4.66 1.61 -3.29
N ALA A 50 -5.81 1.00 -3.04
CA ALA A 50 -6.65 0.40 -4.06
C ALA A 50 -8.05 1.01 -4.03
N LEU A 51 -8.52 1.45 -5.20
CA LEU A 51 -9.93 1.80 -5.41
C LEU A 51 -10.72 0.54 -5.72
N THR A 52 -11.64 0.16 -4.85
CA THR A 52 -12.49 -1.02 -5.03
C THR A 52 -13.65 -0.71 -5.99
N LYS A 53 -14.30 -1.76 -6.51
CA LYS A 53 -15.49 -1.61 -7.36
C LYS A 53 -16.66 -0.89 -6.68
N CYS A 54 -16.71 -0.89 -5.35
CA CYS A 54 -17.73 -0.19 -4.57
C CYS A 54 -17.35 1.26 -4.23
N GLY A 55 -16.30 1.80 -4.88
CA GLY A 55 -15.88 3.20 -4.73
C GLY A 55 -15.13 3.49 -3.43
N LYS A 56 -14.64 2.46 -2.73
CA LYS A 56 -13.88 2.65 -1.49
C LYS A 56 -12.38 2.61 -1.78
N VAL A 57 -11.61 3.47 -1.12
CA VAL A 57 -10.16 3.38 -1.10
C VAL A 57 -9.71 2.55 0.10
N VAL A 58 -8.93 1.51 -0.14
CA VAL A 58 -8.43 0.60 0.90
C VAL A 58 -6.93 0.39 0.79
N ARG A 59 -6.27 0.15 1.92
CA ARG A 59 -4.90 -0.38 1.96
C ARG A 59 -4.92 -1.86 1.58
N THR A 60 -4.14 -2.26 0.60
CA THR A 60 -4.00 -3.68 0.22
C THR A 60 -2.57 -4.02 -0.19
N TYR A 61 -2.30 -5.31 -0.38
CA TYR A 61 -1.05 -5.86 -0.89
C TYR A 61 -1.33 -7.15 -1.65
N TRP A 62 -0.42 -7.55 -2.53
CA TRP A 62 -0.55 -8.79 -3.30
C TRP A 62 -0.22 -10.00 -2.43
N ILE A 63 -1.09 -11.01 -2.45
CA ILE A 63 -0.86 -12.33 -1.88
C ILE A 63 -0.49 -13.26 -3.04
N PRO A 64 0.75 -13.78 -3.09
CA PRO A 64 1.15 -14.71 -4.14
C PRO A 64 0.40 -16.03 -3.98
N GLY A 65 0.06 -16.66 -5.10
CA GLY A 65 -0.52 -17.99 -5.07
C GLY A 65 0.50 -19.05 -4.69
N ASN A 66 0.05 -20.14 -4.06
CA ASN A 66 0.89 -21.28 -3.65
C ASN A 66 0.88 -22.44 -4.66
N GLY A 67 0.65 -22.15 -5.94
CA GLY A 67 0.59 -23.16 -7.03
C GLY A 67 -0.79 -23.74 -7.30
N ARG A 68 -1.82 -23.29 -6.60
CA ARG A 68 -3.22 -23.64 -6.86
C ARG A 68 -3.95 -22.57 -7.70
N PRO A 69 -4.95 -22.96 -8.52
CA PRO A 69 -5.76 -22.00 -9.28
C PRO A 69 -6.50 -21.02 -8.36
N LEU A 70 -6.53 -19.74 -8.71
CA LEU A 70 -7.25 -18.65 -8.00
C LEU A 70 -6.68 -18.23 -6.62
N GLU A 71 -5.50 -18.72 -6.27
CA GLU A 71 -4.90 -18.46 -4.95
C GLU A 71 -4.26 -17.06 -4.84
N ALA A 72 -3.82 -16.51 -5.97
CA ALA A 72 -3.19 -15.19 -6.01
C ALA A 72 -4.25 -14.09 -6.04
N ARG A 73 -4.17 -13.13 -5.12
CA ARG A 73 -5.19 -12.09 -4.95
C ARG A 73 -4.65 -10.87 -4.23
N TRP A 74 -5.37 -9.77 -4.33
CA TRP A 74 -5.16 -8.62 -3.46
C TRP A 74 -5.81 -8.88 -2.09
N SER A 75 -5.07 -8.60 -1.02
CA SER A 75 -5.55 -8.79 0.35
C SER A 75 -6.79 -7.94 0.64
N GLY A 76 -7.82 -8.53 1.25
CA GLY A 76 -9.08 -7.85 1.54
C GLY A 76 -10.06 -7.73 0.37
N LEU A 77 -9.68 -8.17 -0.84
CA LEU A 77 -10.60 -8.34 -1.98
C LEU A 77 -11.04 -9.81 -2.09
N ASN A 78 -12.21 -10.06 -2.70
CA ASN A 78 -12.68 -11.43 -2.91
C ASN A 78 -11.80 -12.19 -3.92
N HIS A 79 -11.91 -13.51 -3.95
CA HIS A 79 -11.25 -14.33 -4.98
C HIS A 79 -11.67 -13.88 -6.38
N GLY A 80 -10.69 -13.67 -7.26
CA GLY A 80 -10.90 -13.17 -8.62
C GLY A 80 -11.25 -11.69 -8.72
N GLU A 81 -11.44 -10.98 -7.60
CA GLU A 81 -11.70 -9.55 -7.60
C GLU A 81 -10.40 -8.76 -7.76
N GLN A 82 -10.45 -7.74 -8.64
CA GLN A 82 -9.36 -6.81 -8.87
C GLN A 82 -9.81 -5.39 -8.47
N PRO A 83 -8.89 -4.55 -7.98
CA PRO A 83 -9.16 -3.13 -7.84
C PRO A 83 -9.40 -2.49 -9.20
N LEU A 84 -10.11 -1.36 -9.23
CA LEU A 84 -10.34 -0.56 -10.44
C LEU A 84 -9.14 0.34 -10.75
N ALA A 85 -8.48 0.84 -9.70
CA ALA A 85 -7.29 1.66 -9.80
C ALA A 85 -6.41 1.45 -8.57
N TRP A 86 -5.15 1.81 -8.68
CA TRP A 86 -4.19 1.79 -7.58
C TRP A 86 -3.35 3.06 -7.54
N ALA A 87 -2.79 3.34 -6.37
CA ALA A 87 -1.73 4.32 -6.18
C ALA A 87 -0.71 3.76 -5.18
N HIS A 88 0.51 4.29 -5.20
CA HIS A 88 1.49 3.96 -4.18
C HIS A 88 0.94 4.26 -2.79
N TRP A 89 1.33 3.44 -1.81
CA TRP A 89 1.12 3.81 -0.42
C TRP A 89 1.97 5.05 -0.13
N PRO A 90 1.37 6.14 0.38
CA PRO A 90 2.11 7.37 0.60
C PRO A 90 3.18 7.15 1.66
N ASP A 91 4.33 7.78 1.47
CA ASP A 91 5.35 7.82 2.50
C ASP A 91 4.96 8.81 3.62
N ALA A 92 5.68 8.76 4.75
CA ALA A 92 5.40 9.61 5.90
C ALA A 92 5.52 11.12 5.55
N THR A 93 6.44 11.46 4.65
CA THR A 93 6.68 12.85 4.22
C THR A 93 5.52 13.38 3.39
N GLU A 94 4.98 12.55 2.49
CA GLU A 94 3.80 12.84 1.68
C GLU A 94 2.54 13.00 2.55
N LEU A 95 2.42 12.17 3.60
CA LEU A 95 1.32 12.25 4.57
C LEU A 95 1.38 13.56 5.38
N ASP A 96 2.57 13.94 5.86
CA ASP A 96 2.75 15.18 6.63
C ASP A 96 2.44 16.43 5.78
N ALA A 97 2.87 16.43 4.52
CA ALA A 97 2.55 17.51 3.58
C ALA A 97 1.03 17.60 3.33
N THR A 98 0.35 16.45 3.24
CA THR A 98 -1.11 16.39 3.05
C THR A 98 -1.87 16.89 4.27
N LEU A 99 -1.43 16.52 5.48
CA LEU A 99 -2.04 16.97 6.73
C LEU A 99 -1.86 18.48 6.96
N ALA A 100 -0.67 19.01 6.65
CA ALA A 100 -0.43 20.46 6.71
C ALA A 100 -1.34 21.23 5.75
N ALA A 101 -1.59 20.68 4.55
CA ALA A 101 -2.49 21.28 3.57
C ALA A 101 -3.96 21.24 4.01
N ALA A 102 -4.42 20.13 4.60
CA ALA A 102 -5.78 20.03 5.14
C ALA A 102 -6.01 21.06 6.25
N ASN A 103 -5.07 21.18 7.20
CA ASN A 103 -5.16 22.17 8.28
C ASN A 103 -5.12 23.62 7.76
N ALA A 104 -4.34 23.90 6.71
CA ALA A 104 -4.30 25.22 6.09
C ALA A 104 -5.61 25.56 5.35
N ALA A 105 -6.26 24.58 4.72
CA ALA A 105 -7.57 24.78 4.08
C ALA A 105 -8.67 25.05 5.12
N ASP A 106 -8.67 24.33 6.24
CA ASP A 106 -9.62 24.54 7.34
C ASP A 106 -9.43 25.92 8.00
N ALA A 107 -8.19 26.39 8.14
CA ALA A 107 -7.90 27.73 8.69
C ALA A 107 -8.39 28.87 7.78
N ILE A 108 -8.35 28.68 6.45
CA ILE A 108 -8.87 29.66 5.50
C ILE A 108 -10.41 29.70 5.56
N LEU A 109 -11.07 28.56 5.78
CA LEU A 109 -12.52 28.51 5.92
C LEU A 109 -13.00 29.16 7.23
N ALA A 110 -12.26 28.97 8.33
CA ALA A 110 -12.59 29.55 9.63
C ALA A 110 -12.52 31.10 9.66
N HIS A 111 -11.60 31.71 8.91
CA HIS A 111 -11.52 33.18 8.81
C HIS A 111 -12.52 33.78 7.81
N ALA A 112 -13.18 32.97 6.98
CA ALA A 112 -14.20 33.46 6.05
C ALA A 112 -15.59 33.59 6.71
N GLU A 113 -15.81 32.97 7.87
CA GLU A 113 -17.08 33.03 8.61
C GLU A 113 -17.14 34.17 9.67
N GLU A 114 -16.03 34.84 9.96
CA GLU A 114 -15.98 35.92 10.97
C GLU A 114 -16.29 37.33 10.42
N ASP A 115 -16.35 37.50 9.09
CA ASP A 115 -16.60 38.78 8.39
C ASP A 115 -17.95 38.81 7.61
N ALA A 116 -18.88 37.88 7.87
CA ALA A 116 -20.20 37.80 7.23
C ALA A 116 -21.36 38.31 8.10
#